data_AF-A6FYN0-F1
#
_entry.id   AF-A6FYN0-F1
#
_cell.length_a   1.000
_cell.length_b   1.000
_cell.length_c   1.000
_cell.angle_alpha   90.00
_cell.angle_beta   90.00
_cell.angle_gamma   90.00
#
_symmetry.space_group_name_H-M   'P 1'
#
loop_
_entity.id
_entity.type
_entity.pdbx_description
1 polymer ?
#
loop_
_entity_poly.entity_id
_entity_poly.type
_entity_poly.pdbx_seq_one_letter_code
_entity_poly.pdbx_strand_id
1 'polypeptide(L)'
;MLGCKPAGGEVADASRAEAPAEEAEPSAAAEPSEATEQVRPQPPLIMPPASAPARAEVARAPDADASPDAPDAAKDDATAEPAEPPDPFAEALAELKVDAGVLAAANALFVERYGRAKQPDEVLRRKHIDLLLSFFEVKIAALTTPEVERAMGCKKHPERCEGAKLSPDAVAVADAFEANAVVSVYLGEGSEGFATDHRELAELLEPALSKPAKQYFEGLALEAEARAGYDDGMYFGEPDDIVELIRWWEALGSSGGPAYADRHDEARELVWDYLYLTELGKLDGPKLLARVRASHASFVAKHGDSRWHPVVEHFVAEAGDYSLSAEACSELIKASMKLAKPMPLSPPAP
;
A
#
# COMPACT_ATOMS: atom_id res chain seq x y z
N MET A 1 4.16 -66.28 -34.19
CA MET A 1 3.76 -65.31 -35.24
C MET A 1 4.52 -64.01 -34.96
N LEU A 2 5.39 -63.62 -35.91
CA LEU A 2 6.04 -62.31 -36.22
C LEU A 2 6.07 -61.26 -35.08
N GLY A 3 7.20 -60.75 -34.54
CA GLY A 3 8.50 -60.38 -35.13
C GLY A 3 8.37 -59.06 -35.92
N CYS A 4 9.10 -57.94 -35.74
CA CYS A 4 10.46 -57.69 -35.25
C CYS A 4 10.69 -56.21 -34.86
N LYS A 5 11.80 -55.98 -34.14
CA LYS A 5 12.46 -54.71 -33.73
C LYS A 5 13.37 -54.11 -34.87
N PRO A 6 14.09 -52.97 -34.66
CA PRO A 6 14.49 -51.99 -35.69
C PRO A 6 15.99 -51.98 -36.07
N ALA A 7 16.38 -51.09 -36.99
CA ALA A 7 17.71 -50.50 -37.23
C ALA A 7 17.53 -49.28 -38.17
N GLY A 8 18.25 -48.16 -38.20
CA GLY A 8 19.58 -47.77 -37.69
C GLY A 8 20.44 -47.19 -38.82
N GLY A 9 21.02 -45.98 -38.64
CA GLY A 9 22.13 -45.37 -39.43
C GLY A 9 21.74 -44.68 -40.75
N GLU A 10 22.40 -43.65 -41.31
CA GLU A 10 23.67 -42.97 -41.01
C GLU A 10 23.87 -41.71 -41.93
N VAL A 11 24.59 -40.70 -41.42
CA VAL A 11 25.55 -39.69 -41.98
C VAL A 11 25.29 -38.77 -43.22
N ALA A 12 25.47 -37.45 -42.96
CA ALA A 12 26.03 -36.27 -43.69
C ALA A 12 25.96 -36.10 -45.23
N ASP A 13 25.76 -34.85 -45.71
CA ASP A 13 26.85 -33.94 -46.16
C ASP A 13 26.31 -32.53 -46.54
N ALA A 14 27.22 -31.55 -46.50
CA ALA A 14 27.03 -30.14 -46.77
C ALA A 14 26.88 -29.81 -48.27
N SER A 15 26.20 -28.71 -48.59
CA SER A 15 26.54 -27.88 -49.76
C SER A 15 26.00 -26.46 -49.67
N ARG A 16 26.94 -25.56 -49.96
CA ARG A 16 26.95 -24.10 -50.07
C ARG A 16 26.35 -23.68 -51.42
N ALA A 17 25.57 -22.61 -51.46
CA ALA A 17 25.34 -21.85 -52.70
C ALA A 17 25.02 -20.38 -52.40
N GLU A 18 25.54 -19.52 -53.26
CA GLU A 18 25.78 -18.10 -53.14
C GLU A 18 24.54 -17.21 -53.36
N ALA A 19 24.66 -15.96 -52.90
CA ALA A 19 23.81 -14.82 -53.24
C ALA A 19 23.90 -14.47 -54.76
N PRO A 20 22.96 -13.64 -55.24
CA PRO A 20 23.41 -12.30 -55.62
C PRO A 20 22.49 -11.16 -55.16
N ALA A 21 23.12 -9.98 -55.13
CA ALA A 21 22.57 -8.67 -54.83
C ALA A 21 21.66 -8.13 -55.95
N GLU A 22 20.70 -7.28 -55.59
CA GLU A 22 20.15 -6.27 -56.48
C GLU A 22 19.79 -5.01 -55.68
N GLU A 23 20.36 -3.88 -56.11
CA GLU A 23 20.13 -2.53 -55.59
C GLU A 23 18.80 -1.96 -56.11
N ALA A 24 18.08 -1.23 -55.26
CA ALA A 24 17.23 -0.10 -55.67
C ALA A 24 16.85 0.78 -54.46
N GLU A 25 17.37 2.00 -54.40
CA GLU A 25 16.81 3.12 -53.63
C GLU A 25 15.77 3.90 -54.49
N PRO A 26 15.21 5.05 -54.05
CA PRO A 26 14.11 5.19 -53.08
C PRO A 26 12.96 6.05 -53.66
N SER A 27 11.74 6.03 -53.09
CA SER A 27 10.80 7.15 -53.30
C SER A 27 9.57 7.20 -52.38
N ALA A 28 9.22 8.44 -52.06
CA ALA A 28 7.91 9.00 -51.73
C ALA A 28 7.47 9.08 -50.26
N ALA A 29 7.39 10.34 -49.83
CA ALA A 29 6.80 10.90 -48.64
C ALA A 29 5.35 10.45 -48.40
N ALA A 30 4.99 10.30 -47.12
CA ALA A 30 3.62 10.22 -46.65
C ALA A 30 3.32 11.40 -45.72
N GLU A 31 2.26 12.14 -46.04
CA GLU A 31 1.69 13.24 -45.26
C GLU A 31 1.00 12.73 -43.97
N PRO A 32 0.91 13.54 -42.90
CA PRO A 32 0.19 13.16 -41.69
C PRO A 32 -1.32 13.38 -41.84
N SER A 33 -2.11 12.34 -41.57
CA SER A 33 -3.56 12.43 -41.47
C SER A 33 -3.95 12.93 -40.09
N GLU A 34 -4.60 14.10 -40.03
CA GLU A 34 -5.31 14.58 -38.85
C GLU A 34 -6.47 13.62 -38.52
N ALA A 35 -6.39 12.91 -37.40
CA ALA A 35 -7.51 12.20 -36.81
C ALA A 35 -8.02 13.03 -35.62
N THR A 36 -9.23 13.55 -35.76
CA THR A 36 -9.94 14.35 -34.76
C THR A 36 -10.34 13.44 -33.59
N GLU A 37 -9.75 13.67 -32.43
CA GLU A 37 -10.03 12.95 -31.19
C GLU A 37 -11.37 13.42 -30.60
N GLN A 38 -12.38 12.55 -30.66
CA GLN A 38 -13.65 12.77 -29.96
C GLN A 38 -13.46 12.48 -28.46
N VAL A 39 -13.26 13.55 -27.69
CA VAL A 39 -13.26 13.52 -26.22
C VAL A 39 -14.65 13.08 -25.73
N ARG A 40 -14.75 11.86 -25.19
CA ARG A 40 -15.88 11.44 -24.37
C ARG A 40 -15.70 11.99 -22.95
N PRO A 41 -16.75 12.53 -22.31
CA PRO A 41 -16.67 12.98 -20.93
C PRO A 41 -16.41 11.78 -20.00
N GLN A 42 -15.30 11.82 -19.29
CA GLN A 42 -14.96 10.88 -18.22
C GLN A 42 -15.83 11.17 -16.97
N PRO A 43 -16.37 10.15 -16.29
CA PRO A 43 -17.02 10.31 -14.99
C PRO A 43 -15.99 10.71 -13.90
N PRO A 44 -16.42 11.36 -12.80
CA PRO A 44 -15.50 11.88 -11.80
C PRO A 44 -14.70 10.78 -11.09
N LEU A 45 -13.40 11.07 -10.92
CA LEU A 45 -12.43 10.31 -10.15
C LEU A 45 -12.92 10.07 -8.72
N ILE A 46 -13.08 8.80 -8.34
CA ILE A 46 -13.17 8.39 -6.94
C ILE A 46 -11.87 7.66 -6.64
N MET A 47 -10.87 8.39 -6.17
CA MET A 47 -9.75 7.75 -5.48
C MET A 47 -10.31 7.06 -4.23
N PRO A 48 -9.97 5.78 -3.96
CA PRO A 48 -10.10 5.28 -2.60
C PRO A 48 -9.22 6.20 -1.71
N PRO A 49 -9.73 6.69 -0.57
CA PRO A 49 -8.94 7.58 0.28
C PRO A 49 -7.64 6.89 0.65
N ALA A 50 -6.51 7.58 0.48
CA ALA A 50 -5.31 7.30 1.25
C ALA A 50 -5.76 7.21 2.71
N SER A 51 -5.46 6.09 3.37
CA SER A 51 -5.93 5.75 4.71
C SER A 51 -5.96 6.99 5.59
N ALA A 52 -7.15 7.54 5.76
CA ALA A 52 -7.34 8.69 6.63
C ALA A 52 -6.99 8.20 8.03
N PRO A 53 -6.26 8.98 8.85
CA PRO A 53 -6.10 8.64 10.25
C PRO A 53 -7.50 8.44 10.84
N ALA A 54 -7.67 7.35 11.60
CA ALA A 54 -8.91 6.92 12.20
C ALA A 54 -9.78 8.13 12.60
N ARG A 55 -10.90 8.31 11.90
CA ARG A 55 -11.83 9.40 12.20
C ARG A 55 -12.35 9.19 13.62
N ALA A 56 -11.98 10.07 14.53
CA ALA A 56 -12.66 10.21 15.81
C ALA A 56 -14.16 10.42 15.53
N GLU A 57 -14.99 9.51 16.00
CA GLU A 57 -16.45 9.62 16.00
C GLU A 57 -16.86 10.88 16.79
N VAL A 58 -17.15 11.96 16.07
CA VAL A 58 -17.97 13.05 16.61
C VAL A 58 -19.41 12.60 16.47
N ALA A 59 -19.99 12.15 17.58
CA ALA A 59 -21.42 11.85 17.69
C ALA A 59 -22.25 13.07 17.26
N ARG A 60 -22.87 13.00 16.08
CA ARG A 60 -23.96 13.89 15.69
C ARG A 60 -25.27 13.31 16.22
N ALA A 61 -25.83 13.98 17.23
CA ALA A 61 -27.21 13.77 17.65
C ALA A 61 -28.16 14.10 16.48
N PRO A 62 -29.24 13.33 16.27
CA PRO A 62 -30.31 13.73 15.36
C PRO A 62 -31.18 14.81 16.02
N ASP A 63 -31.39 15.92 15.32
CA ASP A 63 -32.39 16.93 15.65
C ASP A 63 -33.79 16.28 15.63
N ALA A 64 -34.44 16.30 16.78
CA ALA A 64 -35.82 15.89 16.97
C ALA A 64 -36.76 17.07 16.70
N ASP A 65 -37.69 16.87 15.78
CA ASP A 65 -38.83 17.76 15.57
C ASP A 65 -39.92 17.50 16.63
N ALA A 66 -40.62 18.57 16.99
CA ALA A 66 -41.29 18.77 18.28
C ALA A 66 -42.53 17.93 18.59
N SER A 67 -42.68 17.52 19.86
CA SER A 67 -43.97 17.57 20.59
C SER A 67 -43.78 17.64 22.10
N PRO A 68 -44.61 18.42 22.85
CA PRO A 68 -44.38 18.71 24.26
C PRO A 68 -45.23 17.78 25.14
N ASP A 69 -44.58 17.01 25.99
CA ASP A 69 -45.14 16.57 27.29
C ASP A 69 -43.97 16.13 28.19
N ALA A 70 -43.66 16.95 29.19
CA ALA A 70 -42.90 16.56 30.37
C ALA A 70 -43.86 15.78 31.32
N PRO A 71 -43.42 14.87 32.21
CA PRO A 71 -42.19 15.01 33.02
C PRO A 71 -41.42 13.69 33.34
N ASP A 72 -40.12 13.79 33.59
CA ASP A 72 -39.54 13.45 34.90
C ASP A 72 -38.02 13.70 34.90
N ALA A 73 -37.56 14.41 35.93
CA ALA A 73 -36.17 14.77 36.11
C ALA A 73 -35.35 13.57 36.58
N ALA A 74 -34.81 12.80 35.63
CA ALA A 74 -33.67 11.93 35.89
C ALA A 74 -32.41 12.81 35.95
N LYS A 75 -31.80 12.89 37.13
CA LYS A 75 -30.43 13.38 37.30
C LYS A 75 -29.50 12.35 36.68
N ASP A 76 -29.11 12.54 35.43
CA ASP A 76 -27.93 11.90 34.89
C ASP A 76 -26.71 12.65 35.41
N ASP A 77 -26.10 12.10 36.46
CA ASP A 77 -24.70 12.36 36.80
C ASP A 77 -23.83 11.81 35.66
N ALA A 78 -23.69 12.60 34.60
CA ALA A 78 -22.62 12.42 33.64
C ALA A 78 -21.30 12.76 34.34
N THR A 79 -20.72 11.77 35.03
CA THR A 79 -19.31 11.80 35.41
C THR A 79 -18.51 11.90 34.11
N ALA A 80 -18.09 13.12 33.77
CA ALA A 80 -17.10 13.35 32.74
C ALA A 80 -15.89 12.47 33.05
N GLU A 81 -15.57 11.55 32.14
CA GLU A 81 -14.36 10.75 32.29
C GLU A 81 -13.16 11.70 32.41
N PRO A 82 -12.26 11.48 33.39
CA PRO A 82 -11.10 12.31 33.54
C PRO A 82 -10.29 12.28 32.24
N ALA A 83 -9.94 13.46 31.72
CA ALA A 83 -9.13 13.58 30.52
C ALA A 83 -7.85 12.76 30.68
N GLU A 84 -7.58 11.90 29.69
CA GLU A 84 -6.40 11.05 29.67
C GLU A 84 -5.15 11.93 29.81
N PRO A 85 -4.19 11.59 30.70
CA PRO A 85 -2.97 12.38 30.84
C PRO A 85 -2.22 12.43 29.49
N PRO A 86 -1.54 13.56 29.19
CA PRO A 86 -0.86 13.72 27.91
C PRO A 86 0.22 12.66 27.75
N ASP A 87 0.38 12.17 26.51
CA ASP A 87 1.34 11.14 26.18
C ASP A 87 2.76 11.73 26.20
N PRO A 88 3.65 11.33 27.13
CA PRO A 88 4.96 11.94 27.28
C PRO A 88 5.86 11.73 26.06
N PHE A 89 5.61 10.69 25.25
CA PHE A 89 6.35 10.50 24.00
C PHE A 89 5.90 11.50 22.94
N ALA A 90 4.60 11.78 22.84
CA ALA A 90 4.07 12.79 21.93
C ALA A 90 4.57 14.20 22.30
N GLU A 91 4.61 14.51 23.61
CA GLU A 91 5.17 15.78 24.11
C GLU A 91 6.65 15.90 23.73
N ALA A 92 7.45 14.86 23.97
CA ALA A 92 8.87 14.86 23.62
C ALA A 92 9.11 15.04 22.11
N LEU A 93 8.29 14.42 21.25
CA LEU A 93 8.34 14.65 19.80
C LEU A 93 7.99 16.11 19.44
N ALA A 94 6.99 16.69 20.09
CA ALA A 94 6.55 18.07 19.82
C ALA A 94 7.61 19.13 20.20
N GLU A 95 8.46 18.83 21.18
CA GLU A 95 9.56 19.69 21.60
C GLU A 95 10.78 19.66 20.66
N LEU A 96 10.85 18.68 19.74
CA LEU A 96 11.97 18.58 18.80
C LEU A 96 12.01 19.77 17.84
N LYS A 97 13.19 20.38 17.75
CA LYS A 97 13.45 21.45 16.80
C LYS A 97 13.42 20.91 15.36
N VAL A 98 12.73 21.62 14.48
CA VAL A 98 12.66 21.27 13.05
C VAL A 98 13.93 21.74 12.35
N ASP A 99 14.88 20.82 12.20
CA ASP A 99 16.09 20.97 11.37
C ASP A 99 16.51 19.59 10.82
N ALA A 100 17.65 19.52 10.11
CA ALA A 100 18.13 18.27 9.51
C ALA A 100 18.27 17.12 10.53
N GLY A 101 18.50 17.39 11.83
CA GLY A 101 18.66 16.36 12.85
C GLY A 101 17.33 15.81 13.41
N VAL A 102 16.18 16.35 13.02
CA VAL A 102 14.89 16.09 13.70
C VAL A 102 14.47 14.62 13.63
N LEU A 103 14.67 13.95 12.50
CA LEU A 103 14.28 12.54 12.32
C LEU A 103 15.16 11.61 13.15
N ALA A 104 16.48 11.87 13.16
CA ALA A 104 17.42 11.13 13.99
C ALA A 104 17.13 11.31 15.48
N ALA A 105 16.76 12.52 15.91
CA ALA A 105 16.35 12.79 17.28
C ALA A 105 15.08 12.03 17.67
N ALA A 106 14.09 11.96 16.78
CA ALA A 106 12.85 11.19 16.99
C ALA A 106 13.12 9.68 17.11
N ASN A 107 13.97 9.13 16.23
CA ASN A 107 14.43 7.75 16.32
C ASN A 107 15.13 7.46 17.66
N ALA A 108 16.02 8.37 18.09
CA ALA A 108 16.73 8.25 19.36
C ALA A 108 15.77 8.25 20.57
N LEU A 109 14.73 9.11 20.57
CA LEU A 109 13.71 9.12 21.62
C LEU A 109 12.95 7.79 21.68
N PHE A 110 12.57 7.24 20.53
CA PHE A 110 11.87 5.95 20.48
C PHE A 110 12.77 4.82 21.01
N VAL A 111 14.03 4.78 20.59
CA VAL A 111 15.02 3.79 21.03
C VAL A 111 15.36 3.94 22.51
N GLU A 112 15.47 5.16 23.03
CA GLU A 112 15.68 5.39 24.47
C GLU A 112 14.52 4.83 25.29
N ARG A 113 13.29 5.08 24.84
CA ARG A 113 12.07 4.64 25.51
C ARG A 113 11.91 3.11 25.53
N TYR A 114 12.17 2.46 24.40
CA TYR A 114 11.82 1.04 24.22
C TYR A 114 13.02 0.09 24.14
N GLY A 115 14.21 0.56 23.77
CA GLY A 115 15.39 -0.27 23.51
C GLY A 115 16.04 -0.92 24.75
N ARG A 116 15.71 -0.45 25.95
CA ARG A 116 16.17 -1.05 27.22
C ARG A 116 15.06 -1.70 28.03
N ALA A 117 13.81 -1.56 27.58
CA ALA A 117 12.67 -2.07 28.30
C ALA A 117 12.58 -3.59 28.11
N LYS A 118 12.56 -4.34 29.22
CA LYS A 118 12.56 -5.81 29.17
C LYS A 118 11.29 -6.38 28.52
N GLN A 119 10.14 -5.73 28.72
CA GLN A 119 8.85 -6.02 28.08
C GLN A 119 7.98 -4.75 28.07
N PRO A 120 8.11 -3.88 27.06
CA PRO A 120 7.16 -2.80 26.85
C PRO A 120 5.73 -3.32 26.70
N ASP A 121 4.78 -2.53 27.16
CA ASP A 121 3.39 -2.67 26.74
C ASP A 121 3.33 -2.56 25.20
N GLU A 122 2.88 -3.63 24.55
CA GLU A 122 2.84 -3.74 23.09
C GLU A 122 1.81 -2.78 22.49
N VAL A 123 0.69 -2.53 23.18
CA VAL A 123 -0.35 -1.58 22.74
C VAL A 123 0.21 -0.16 22.77
N LEU A 124 0.90 0.19 23.86
CA LEU A 124 1.56 1.49 23.96
C LEU A 124 2.70 1.64 22.94
N ARG A 125 3.50 0.58 22.71
CA ARG A 125 4.56 0.60 21.70
C ARG A 125 3.97 0.80 20.30
N ARG A 126 2.92 0.07 19.93
CA ARG A 126 2.21 0.24 18.66
C ARG A 126 1.76 1.69 18.47
N LYS A 127 1.08 2.27 19.47
CA LYS A 127 0.63 3.67 19.46
C LYS A 127 1.81 4.63 19.21
N HIS A 128 2.95 4.37 19.83
CA HIS A 128 4.15 5.21 19.65
C HIS A 128 4.84 5.01 18.31
N ILE A 129 4.75 3.81 17.72
CA ILE A 129 5.17 3.58 16.32
C ILE A 129 4.31 4.44 15.39
N ASP A 130 2.98 4.45 15.55
CA ASP A 130 2.10 5.29 14.71
C ASP A 130 2.41 6.77 14.85
N LEU A 131 2.59 7.25 16.10
CA LEU A 131 2.98 8.64 16.35
C LEU A 131 4.32 8.99 15.70
N LEU A 132 5.29 8.08 15.74
CA LEU A 132 6.59 8.27 15.10
C LEU A 132 6.46 8.35 13.57
N LEU A 133 5.69 7.44 12.96
CA LEU A 133 5.45 7.44 11.51
C LEU A 133 4.72 8.70 11.05
N SER A 134 3.67 9.13 11.76
CA SER A 134 2.99 10.40 11.46
C SER A 134 3.90 11.61 11.69
N PHE A 135 4.77 11.57 12.69
CA PHE A 135 5.78 12.61 12.90
C PHE A 135 6.74 12.68 11.71
N PHE A 136 7.23 11.54 11.22
CA PHE A 136 8.10 11.47 10.05
C PHE A 136 7.44 12.10 8.83
N GLU A 137 6.21 11.70 8.50
CA GLU A 137 5.45 12.26 7.37
C GLU A 137 5.38 13.80 7.44
N VAL A 138 4.97 14.35 8.60
CA VAL A 138 4.85 15.79 8.81
C VAL A 138 6.19 16.50 8.70
N LYS A 139 7.27 15.92 9.24
CA LYS A 139 8.60 16.56 9.22
C LYS A 139 9.29 16.44 7.88
N ILE A 140 9.11 15.33 7.16
CA ILE A 140 9.54 15.19 5.77
C ILE A 140 8.89 16.30 4.95
N ALA A 141 7.57 16.44 5.00
CA ALA A 141 6.86 17.50 4.27
C ALA A 141 7.33 18.92 4.65
N ALA A 142 7.61 19.17 5.93
CA ALA A 142 8.08 20.48 6.39
C ALA A 142 9.52 20.82 6.00
N LEU A 143 10.37 19.81 5.83
CA LEU A 143 11.78 19.96 5.46
C LEU A 143 12.01 19.89 3.95
N THR A 144 11.08 19.29 3.20
CA THR A 144 11.14 19.20 1.74
C THR A 144 11.00 20.59 1.11
N THR A 145 12.03 20.97 0.36
CA THR A 145 12.06 22.19 -0.46
C THR A 145 12.61 21.84 -1.84
N PRO A 146 12.41 22.68 -2.87
CA PRO A 146 12.96 22.42 -4.20
C PRO A 146 14.49 22.25 -4.23
N GLU A 147 15.21 22.85 -3.28
CA GLU A 147 16.67 22.65 -3.15
C GLU A 147 17.02 21.29 -2.56
N VAL A 148 16.23 20.80 -1.59
CA VAL A 148 16.37 19.45 -1.01
C VAL A 148 16.01 18.39 -2.05
N GLU A 149 14.93 18.58 -2.81
CA GLU A 149 14.56 17.73 -3.94
C GLU A 149 15.70 17.61 -4.95
N ARG A 150 16.29 18.75 -5.33
CA ARG A 150 17.44 18.78 -6.21
C ARG A 150 18.63 18.05 -5.58
N ALA A 151 18.93 18.28 -4.30
CA ALA A 151 20.04 17.61 -3.63
C ALA A 151 19.86 16.08 -3.60
N MET A 152 18.67 15.59 -3.27
CA MET A 152 18.32 14.16 -3.33
C MET A 152 18.43 13.61 -4.75
N GLY A 153 17.90 14.34 -5.74
CA GLY A 153 18.02 13.97 -7.15
C GLY A 153 19.48 13.89 -7.62
N CYS A 154 20.33 14.82 -7.18
CA CYS A 154 21.76 14.81 -7.48
C CYS A 154 22.51 13.65 -6.82
N LYS A 155 22.07 13.17 -5.65
CA LYS A 155 22.63 11.96 -5.05
C LYS A 155 22.29 10.71 -5.86
N LYS A 156 21.03 10.60 -6.28
CA LYS A 156 20.51 9.48 -7.07
C LYS A 156 21.09 9.47 -8.50
N HIS A 157 21.32 10.65 -9.06
CA HIS A 157 21.81 10.86 -10.43
C HIS A 157 22.91 11.93 -10.47
N PRO A 158 24.14 11.64 -9.99
CA PRO A 158 25.24 12.60 -9.91
C PRO A 158 25.58 13.25 -11.25
N GLU A 159 25.42 12.51 -12.35
CA GLU A 159 25.66 12.97 -13.71
C GLU A 159 24.73 14.09 -14.17
N ARG A 160 23.52 14.19 -13.59
CA ARG A 160 22.54 15.24 -13.91
C ARG A 160 22.84 16.57 -13.21
N CYS A 161 23.83 16.59 -12.32
CA CYS A 161 24.13 17.71 -11.44
C CYS A 161 25.57 18.21 -11.56
N GLU A 162 26.28 17.83 -12.61
CA GLU A 162 27.63 18.31 -12.86
C GLU A 162 27.64 19.86 -12.94
N GLY A 163 28.37 20.51 -12.03
CA GLY A 163 28.44 21.97 -11.93
C GLY A 163 27.28 22.64 -11.18
N ALA A 164 26.31 21.89 -10.66
CA ALA A 164 25.24 22.45 -9.84
C ALA A 164 25.80 22.92 -8.48
N LYS A 165 25.53 24.18 -8.11
CA LYS A 165 25.80 24.69 -6.76
C LYS A 165 24.61 24.37 -5.87
N LEU A 166 24.74 23.37 -5.01
CA LEU A 166 23.74 23.03 -4.00
C LEU A 166 24.01 23.80 -2.70
N SER A 167 22.93 24.17 -2.01
CA SER A 167 23.01 24.78 -0.68
C SER A 167 23.52 23.75 0.34
N PRO A 168 24.47 24.10 1.23
CA PRO A 168 24.94 23.20 2.29
C PRO A 168 23.80 22.70 3.19
N ASP A 169 22.81 23.54 3.46
CA ASP A 169 21.66 23.17 4.30
C ASP A 169 20.76 22.14 3.59
N ALA A 170 20.53 22.31 2.28
CA ALA A 170 19.76 21.36 1.49
C ALA A 170 20.47 20.00 1.38
N VAL A 171 21.81 20.01 1.24
CA VAL A 171 22.62 18.79 1.26
C VAL A 171 22.54 18.11 2.63
N ALA A 172 22.64 18.88 3.73
CA ALA A 172 22.53 18.32 5.08
C ALA A 172 21.16 17.68 5.35
N VAL A 173 20.06 18.28 4.87
CA VAL A 173 18.73 17.67 4.96
C VAL A 173 18.62 16.41 4.11
N ALA A 174 19.15 16.43 2.87
CA ALA A 174 19.17 15.25 2.00
C ALA A 174 20.03 14.10 2.57
N ASP A 175 21.15 14.41 3.22
CA ASP A 175 21.96 13.45 3.99
C ASP A 175 21.17 12.88 5.16
N ALA A 176 20.45 13.72 5.89
CA ALA A 176 19.64 13.27 7.00
C ALA A 176 18.43 12.42 6.58
N PHE A 177 17.82 12.71 5.43
CA PHE A 177 16.73 11.93 4.86
C PHE A 177 17.21 10.49 4.58
N GLU A 178 18.28 10.34 3.80
CA GLU A 178 18.87 9.03 3.50
C GLU A 178 19.28 8.28 4.77
N ALA A 179 19.95 8.95 5.71
CA ALA A 179 20.37 8.33 6.96
C ALA A 179 19.22 7.94 7.91
N ASN A 180 17.99 8.39 7.64
CA ASN A 180 16.81 8.08 8.45
C ASN A 180 15.70 7.44 7.61
N ALA A 181 16.10 6.60 6.64
CA ALA A 181 15.18 5.79 5.86
C ALA A 181 14.11 6.60 5.12
N VAL A 182 14.49 7.75 4.53
CA VAL A 182 13.60 8.53 3.67
C VAL A 182 14.06 8.40 2.22
N VAL A 183 13.16 7.91 1.38
CA VAL A 183 13.41 7.61 -0.04
C VAL A 183 12.55 8.49 -0.94
N SER A 184 13.02 8.73 -2.16
CA SER A 184 12.20 9.35 -3.22
C SER A 184 11.23 8.30 -3.77
N VAL A 185 9.95 8.67 -3.81
CA VAL A 185 8.85 7.85 -4.35
C VAL A 185 8.16 8.56 -5.48
N TYR A 186 7.65 7.81 -6.44
CA TYR A 186 6.82 8.34 -7.52
C TYR A 186 5.38 8.53 -7.03
N LEU A 187 4.81 9.71 -7.28
CA LEU A 187 3.46 10.09 -6.82
C LEU A 187 2.41 10.11 -7.95
N GLY A 188 2.77 9.71 -9.16
CA GLY A 188 1.93 9.87 -10.35
C GLY A 188 2.25 11.14 -11.15
N GLU A 189 1.78 11.19 -12.40
CA GLU A 189 1.89 12.35 -13.31
C GLU A 189 3.32 12.93 -13.48
N GLY A 190 4.37 12.13 -13.33
CA GLY A 190 5.75 12.62 -13.39
C GLY A 190 6.25 13.34 -12.12
N SER A 191 5.49 13.30 -11.03
CA SER A 191 5.83 13.90 -9.74
C SER A 191 6.60 12.93 -8.85
N GLU A 192 7.65 13.42 -8.20
CA GLU A 192 8.35 12.71 -7.13
C GLU A 192 8.00 13.33 -5.78
N GLY A 193 7.91 12.50 -4.76
CA GLY A 193 7.77 12.89 -3.36
C GLY A 193 8.79 12.16 -2.49
N PHE A 194 8.65 12.31 -1.18
CA PHE A 194 9.47 11.59 -0.22
C PHE A 194 8.59 10.81 0.73
N ALA A 195 8.97 9.56 0.99
CA ALA A 195 8.30 8.69 1.94
C ALA A 195 9.33 7.95 2.78
N THR A 196 8.85 7.40 3.89
CA THR A 196 9.68 6.54 4.74
C THR A 196 9.79 5.14 4.14
N ASP A 197 11.01 4.64 3.98
CA ASP A 197 11.26 3.22 3.78
C ASP A 197 11.05 2.49 5.11
N HIS A 198 9.94 1.76 5.20
CA HIS A 198 9.55 1.09 6.44
C HIS A 198 10.49 -0.05 6.83
N ARG A 199 11.19 -0.70 5.88
CA ARG A 199 12.15 -1.75 6.21
C ARG A 199 13.43 -1.16 6.78
N GLU A 200 13.99 -0.14 6.12
CA GLU A 200 15.19 0.53 6.60
C GLU A 200 14.94 1.25 7.94
N LEU A 201 13.77 1.87 8.13
CA LEU A 201 13.40 2.43 9.42
C LEU A 201 13.32 1.35 10.52
N ALA A 202 12.79 0.17 10.20
CA ALA A 202 12.75 -0.93 11.15
C ALA A 202 14.16 -1.42 11.56
N GLU A 203 15.13 -1.36 10.65
CA GLU A 203 16.53 -1.65 10.96
C GLU A 203 17.14 -0.60 11.90
N LEU A 204 16.87 0.70 11.66
CA LEU A 204 17.30 1.78 12.54
C LEU A 204 16.70 1.67 13.95
N LEU A 205 15.47 1.18 14.05
CA LEU A 205 14.74 1.00 15.32
C LEU A 205 14.92 -0.39 15.93
N GLU A 206 15.71 -1.29 15.31
CA GLU A 206 15.84 -2.70 15.68
C GLU A 206 15.93 -2.97 17.19
N PRO A 207 16.76 -2.23 17.97
CA PRO A 207 16.92 -2.48 19.39
C PRO A 207 15.63 -2.30 20.21
N ALA A 208 14.66 -1.55 19.68
CA ALA A 208 13.42 -1.16 20.34
C ALA A 208 12.19 -1.93 19.86
N LEU A 209 12.28 -2.67 18.75
CA LEU A 209 11.15 -3.36 18.15
C LEU A 209 10.97 -4.78 18.70
N SER A 210 9.73 -5.10 19.05
CA SER A 210 9.29 -6.47 19.28
C SER A 210 9.20 -7.25 17.96
N LYS A 211 9.02 -8.57 18.03
CA LYS A 211 8.78 -9.38 16.82
C LYS A 211 7.50 -8.93 16.07
N PRO A 212 6.33 -8.75 16.72
CA PRO A 212 5.15 -8.21 16.05
C PRO A 212 5.38 -6.83 15.44
N ALA A 213 6.12 -5.93 16.10
CA ALA A 213 6.44 -4.62 15.55
C ALA A 213 7.30 -4.72 14.29
N LYS A 214 8.31 -5.61 14.25
CA LYS A 214 9.10 -5.87 13.03
C LYS A 214 8.21 -6.39 11.90
N GLN A 215 7.29 -7.30 12.20
CA GLN A 215 6.32 -7.81 11.21
C GLN A 215 5.36 -6.72 10.71
N TYR A 216 4.99 -5.77 11.58
CA TYR A 216 4.18 -4.63 11.20
C TYR A 216 4.89 -3.72 10.20
N PHE A 217 6.16 -3.37 10.45
CA PHE A 217 6.95 -2.60 9.49
C PHE A 217 7.12 -3.32 8.14
N GLU A 218 7.32 -4.64 8.14
CA GLU A 218 7.36 -5.42 6.89
C GLU A 218 6.01 -5.36 6.16
N GLY A 219 4.90 -5.45 6.89
CA GLY A 219 3.56 -5.32 6.30
C GLY A 219 3.33 -3.94 5.68
N LEU A 220 3.78 -2.87 6.34
CA LEU A 220 3.72 -1.51 5.78
C LEU A 220 4.57 -1.36 4.51
N ALA A 221 5.74 -2.00 4.47
CA ALA A 221 6.58 -1.97 3.28
C ALA A 221 5.91 -2.71 2.10
N LEU A 222 5.37 -3.90 2.35
CA LEU A 222 4.60 -4.65 1.35
C LEU A 222 3.35 -3.89 0.90
N GLU A 223 2.69 -3.16 1.81
CA GLU A 223 1.56 -2.30 1.47
C GLU A 223 1.96 -1.14 0.56
N ALA A 224 3.08 -0.48 0.85
CA ALA A 224 3.61 0.57 -0.03
C ALA A 224 3.93 0.03 -1.43
N GLU A 225 4.53 -1.16 -1.53
CA GLU A 225 4.82 -1.84 -2.80
C GLU A 225 3.53 -2.17 -3.57
N ALA A 226 2.54 -2.77 -2.92
CA ALA A 226 1.26 -3.09 -3.54
C ALA A 226 0.51 -1.83 -4.00
N ARG A 227 0.57 -0.75 -3.21
CA ARG A 227 -0.09 0.54 -3.52
C ARG A 227 0.63 1.34 -4.59
N ALA A 228 1.95 1.20 -4.74
CA ALA A 228 2.70 1.82 -5.84
C ALA A 228 2.24 1.31 -7.22
N GLY A 229 1.51 0.19 -7.27
CA GLY A 229 0.83 -0.28 -8.45
C GLY A 229 -0.35 0.57 -8.92
N TYR A 230 -0.86 1.51 -8.11
CA TYR A 230 -1.94 2.42 -8.49
C TYR A 230 -1.38 3.75 -9.00
N ASP A 231 -1.75 4.15 -10.22
CA ASP A 231 -1.38 5.44 -10.82
C ASP A 231 -2.56 5.99 -11.64
N ASP A 232 -2.89 7.27 -11.46
CA ASP A 232 -3.98 7.98 -12.16
C ASP A 232 -5.33 7.22 -12.22
N GLY A 233 -5.65 6.50 -11.15
CA GLY A 233 -6.89 5.71 -11.05
C GLY A 233 -6.87 4.37 -11.81
N MET A 234 -5.74 4.03 -12.44
CA MET A 234 -5.48 2.75 -13.07
C MET A 234 -4.57 1.88 -12.18
N TYR A 235 -4.62 0.57 -12.41
CA TYR A 235 -3.75 -0.38 -11.71
C TYR A 235 -2.74 -1.04 -12.66
N PHE A 236 -1.46 -0.76 -12.41
CA PHE A 236 -0.30 -1.26 -13.13
C PHE A 236 0.46 -2.37 -12.38
N GLY A 237 0.25 -2.50 -11.07
CA GLY A 237 0.91 -3.51 -10.23
C GLY A 237 0.52 -4.96 -10.54
N GLU A 238 1.01 -5.88 -9.69
CA GLU A 238 0.70 -7.31 -9.77
C GLU A 238 -0.34 -7.69 -8.70
N PRO A 239 -1.54 -8.19 -9.10
CA PRO A 239 -2.59 -8.51 -8.13
C PRO A 239 -2.18 -9.53 -7.06
N ASP A 240 -1.18 -10.38 -7.35
CA ASP A 240 -0.61 -11.33 -6.38
C ASP A 240 0.04 -10.62 -5.18
N ASP A 241 0.55 -9.40 -5.34
CA ASP A 241 1.16 -8.64 -4.23
C ASP A 241 0.09 -8.26 -3.19
N ILE A 242 -1.12 -7.87 -3.64
CA ILE A 242 -2.26 -7.61 -2.75
C ILE A 242 -2.68 -8.89 -2.02
N VAL A 243 -2.68 -10.02 -2.72
CA VAL A 243 -3.01 -11.34 -2.14
C VAL A 243 -2.03 -11.73 -1.03
N GLU A 244 -0.73 -11.55 -1.26
CA GLU A 244 0.30 -11.83 -0.27
C GLU A 244 0.17 -10.91 0.95
N LEU A 245 -0.13 -9.63 0.73
CA LEU A 245 -0.34 -8.64 1.78
C LEU A 245 -1.58 -8.95 2.65
N ILE A 246 -2.70 -9.39 2.05
CA ILE A 246 -3.89 -9.83 2.81
C ILE A 246 -3.49 -10.88 3.84
N ARG A 247 -2.75 -11.91 3.41
CA ARG A 247 -2.29 -12.98 4.31
C ARG A 247 -1.37 -12.45 5.39
N TRP A 248 -0.49 -11.52 5.03
CA TRP A 248 0.44 -10.92 5.98
C TRP A 248 -0.30 -10.22 7.12
N TRP A 249 -1.28 -9.38 6.79
CA TRP A 249 -2.10 -8.69 7.78
C TRP A 249 -3.00 -9.63 8.59
N GLU A 250 -3.57 -10.66 7.96
CA GLU A 250 -4.30 -11.70 8.69
C GLU A 250 -3.43 -12.41 9.73
N ALA A 251 -2.22 -12.79 9.34
CA ALA A 251 -1.27 -13.47 10.22
C ALA A 251 -0.85 -12.56 11.38
N LEU A 252 -0.59 -11.28 11.11
CA LEU A 252 -0.25 -10.32 12.14
C LEU A 252 -1.42 -10.04 13.09
N GLY A 253 -2.64 -9.84 12.57
CA GLY A 253 -3.83 -9.67 13.42
C GLY A 253 -4.09 -10.86 14.33
N SER A 254 -3.82 -12.07 13.86
CA SER A 254 -4.00 -13.30 14.64
C SER A 254 -2.90 -13.52 15.69
N SER A 255 -1.67 -13.10 15.42
CA SER A 255 -0.49 -13.46 16.23
C SER A 255 0.18 -12.31 16.98
N GLY A 256 -0.14 -11.06 16.62
CA GLY A 256 0.40 -9.84 17.23
C GLY A 256 -0.27 -9.43 18.54
N GLY A 257 -1.36 -10.10 18.93
CA GLY A 257 -2.12 -9.75 20.13
C GLY A 257 -2.99 -8.50 19.95
N PRO A 258 -3.53 -7.93 21.05
CA PRO A 258 -4.50 -6.83 20.98
C PRO A 258 -3.99 -5.58 20.25
N ALA A 259 -2.67 -5.33 20.29
CA ALA A 259 -2.03 -4.18 19.66
C ALA A 259 -2.12 -4.17 18.12
N TYR A 260 -2.35 -5.32 17.50
CA TYR A 260 -2.40 -5.48 16.04
C TYR A 260 -3.70 -6.13 15.57
N ALA A 261 -4.69 -6.28 16.46
CA ALA A 261 -5.95 -6.94 16.12
C ALA A 261 -6.74 -6.18 15.03
N ASP A 262 -6.53 -4.86 14.95
CA ASP A 262 -7.04 -3.99 13.90
C ASP A 262 -6.61 -4.45 12.51
N ARG A 263 -5.43 -5.07 12.33
CA ARG A 263 -4.90 -5.56 11.04
C ARG A 263 -5.84 -6.52 10.30
N HIS A 264 -6.81 -7.11 10.99
CA HIS A 264 -7.87 -7.86 10.33
C HIS A 264 -8.84 -6.98 9.51
N ASP A 265 -9.09 -5.76 9.95
CA ASP A 265 -9.87 -4.76 9.23
C ASP A 265 -9.08 -4.23 8.02
N GLU A 266 -7.77 -3.99 8.12
CA GLU A 266 -6.96 -3.68 6.93
C GLU A 266 -6.92 -4.85 5.94
N ALA A 267 -6.79 -6.10 6.41
CA ALA A 267 -6.89 -7.27 5.54
C ALA A 267 -8.26 -7.32 4.82
N ARG A 268 -9.34 -6.92 5.49
CA ARG A 268 -10.68 -6.83 4.89
C ARG A 268 -10.73 -5.78 3.79
N GLU A 269 -10.13 -4.61 4.01
CA GLU A 269 -10.05 -3.54 3.01
C GLU A 269 -9.26 -3.97 1.78
N LEU A 270 -8.13 -4.67 1.96
CA LEU A 270 -7.37 -5.20 0.84
C LEU A 270 -8.11 -6.29 0.05
N VAL A 271 -8.92 -7.11 0.72
CA VAL A 271 -9.80 -8.07 0.02
C VAL A 271 -10.80 -7.33 -0.84
N TRP A 272 -11.37 -6.24 -0.33
CA TRP A 272 -12.24 -5.38 -1.12
C TRP A 272 -11.50 -4.84 -2.36
N ASP A 273 -10.33 -4.23 -2.18
CA ASP A 273 -9.52 -3.67 -3.27
C ASP A 273 -9.16 -4.73 -4.32
N TYR A 274 -8.75 -5.92 -3.87
CA TYR A 274 -8.45 -7.05 -4.73
C TYR A 274 -9.64 -7.46 -5.59
N LEU A 275 -10.83 -7.59 -5.01
CA LEU A 275 -12.03 -7.92 -5.78
C LEU A 275 -12.41 -6.77 -6.73
N TYR A 276 -12.20 -5.52 -6.31
CA TYR A 276 -12.47 -4.33 -7.12
C TYR A 276 -11.53 -4.21 -8.33
N LEU A 277 -10.32 -4.78 -8.29
CA LEU A 277 -9.45 -4.89 -9.48
C LEU A 277 -10.13 -5.59 -10.65
N THR A 278 -11.16 -6.42 -10.41
CA THR A 278 -11.97 -7.02 -11.47
C THR A 278 -12.78 -5.97 -12.22
N GLU A 279 -13.34 -4.98 -11.51
CA GLU A 279 -14.07 -3.86 -12.10
C GLU A 279 -13.12 -3.00 -12.92
N LEU A 280 -11.99 -2.60 -12.32
CA LEU A 280 -10.94 -1.85 -13.00
C LEU A 280 -10.40 -2.59 -14.22
N GLY A 281 -10.15 -3.90 -14.12
CA GLY A 281 -9.71 -4.72 -15.24
C GLY A 281 -10.66 -4.74 -16.44
N LYS A 282 -11.96 -4.49 -16.24
CA LYS A 282 -12.91 -4.34 -17.35
C LYS A 282 -12.83 -2.96 -18.00
N LEU A 283 -12.57 -1.92 -17.20
CA LEU A 283 -12.47 -0.54 -17.65
C LEU A 283 -11.13 -0.28 -18.35
N ASP A 284 -10.03 -0.70 -17.72
CA ASP A 284 -8.65 -0.41 -18.13
C ASP A 284 -8.11 -1.42 -19.16
N GLY A 285 -8.78 -2.56 -19.32
CA GLY A 285 -8.64 -3.44 -20.48
C GLY A 285 -8.23 -4.90 -20.20
N PRO A 286 -8.30 -5.75 -21.25
CA PRO A 286 -8.30 -7.21 -21.11
C PRO A 286 -7.03 -7.81 -20.49
N LYS A 287 -5.90 -7.08 -20.51
CA LYS A 287 -4.63 -7.54 -19.90
C LYS A 287 -4.72 -7.56 -18.38
N LEU A 288 -5.26 -6.51 -17.76
CA LEU A 288 -5.44 -6.46 -16.31
C LEU A 288 -6.42 -7.54 -15.85
N LEU A 289 -7.55 -7.67 -16.53
CA LEU A 289 -8.53 -8.72 -16.23
C LEU A 289 -7.93 -10.14 -16.32
N ALA A 290 -7.05 -10.40 -17.30
CA ALA A 290 -6.36 -11.68 -17.40
C ALA A 290 -5.40 -11.95 -16.23
N ARG A 291 -4.66 -10.92 -15.77
CA ARG A 291 -3.79 -11.02 -14.58
C ARG A 291 -4.58 -11.29 -13.31
N VAL A 292 -5.70 -10.57 -13.09
CA VAL A 292 -6.60 -10.78 -11.95
C VAL A 292 -7.13 -12.23 -11.93
N ARG A 293 -7.54 -12.76 -13.09
CA ARG A 293 -7.96 -14.17 -13.21
C ARG A 293 -6.87 -15.16 -12.84
N ALA A 294 -5.64 -14.93 -13.30
CA ALA A 294 -4.51 -15.78 -12.94
C ALA A 294 -4.22 -15.72 -11.43
N SER A 295 -4.32 -14.52 -10.85
CA SER A 295 -4.15 -14.31 -9.42
C SER A 295 -5.20 -15.03 -8.57
N HIS A 296 -6.46 -15.11 -9.00
CA HIS A 296 -7.47 -15.89 -8.27
C HIS A 296 -7.13 -17.37 -8.13
N ALA A 297 -6.58 -17.98 -9.20
CA ALA A 297 -6.12 -19.35 -9.12
C ALA A 297 -4.93 -19.50 -8.14
N SER A 298 -4.03 -18.51 -8.12
CA SER A 298 -2.93 -18.38 -7.15
C SER A 298 -3.47 -18.28 -5.71
N PHE A 299 -4.48 -17.44 -5.49
CA PHE A 299 -5.15 -17.26 -4.19
C PHE A 299 -5.67 -18.59 -3.65
N VAL A 300 -6.49 -19.30 -4.42
CA VAL A 300 -7.07 -20.59 -4.00
C VAL A 300 -5.99 -21.62 -3.71
N ALA A 301 -4.95 -21.70 -4.54
CA ALA A 301 -3.89 -22.68 -4.38
C ALA A 301 -2.98 -22.40 -3.16
N LYS A 302 -2.66 -21.12 -2.90
CA LYS A 302 -1.71 -20.71 -1.86
C LYS A 302 -2.37 -20.34 -0.52
N HIS A 303 -3.67 -20.01 -0.52
CA HIS A 303 -4.38 -19.40 0.61
C HIS A 303 -5.72 -20.10 0.94
N GLY A 304 -5.83 -21.41 0.68
CA GLY A 304 -7.02 -22.19 1.00
C GLY A 304 -7.42 -22.20 2.49
N ASP A 305 -6.49 -21.84 3.39
CA ASP A 305 -6.69 -21.69 4.83
C ASP A 305 -7.04 -20.26 5.27
N SER A 306 -6.97 -19.26 4.38
CA SER A 306 -7.37 -17.88 4.67
C SER A 306 -8.87 -17.82 4.98
N ARG A 307 -9.25 -16.98 5.95
CA ARG A 307 -10.68 -16.75 6.26
C ARG A 307 -11.40 -15.97 5.16
N TRP A 308 -10.67 -15.32 4.26
CA TRP A 308 -11.22 -14.66 3.07
C TRP A 308 -11.40 -15.60 1.89
N HIS A 309 -10.91 -16.85 1.97
CA HIS A 309 -11.11 -17.85 0.91
C HIS A 309 -12.59 -18.02 0.50
N PRO A 310 -13.56 -18.19 1.43
CA PRO A 310 -14.97 -18.30 1.05
C PRO A 310 -15.54 -17.04 0.39
N VAL A 311 -14.98 -15.86 0.70
CA VAL A 311 -15.39 -14.58 0.09
C VAL A 311 -14.93 -14.52 -1.37
N VAL A 312 -13.65 -14.81 -1.61
CA VAL A 312 -13.06 -14.82 -2.96
C VAL A 312 -13.69 -15.93 -3.81
N GLU A 313 -13.87 -17.13 -3.25
CA GLU A 313 -14.49 -18.26 -3.94
C GLU A 313 -15.92 -17.96 -4.39
N HIS A 314 -16.74 -17.38 -3.51
CA HIS A 314 -18.11 -16.99 -3.85
C HIS A 314 -18.14 -15.92 -4.94
N PHE A 315 -17.31 -14.87 -4.82
CA PHE A 315 -17.23 -13.83 -5.83
C PHE A 315 -16.90 -14.41 -7.20
N VAL A 316 -15.88 -15.27 -7.31
CA VAL A 316 -15.48 -15.88 -8.59
C VAL A 316 -16.58 -16.78 -9.16
N ALA A 317 -17.27 -17.55 -8.31
CA ALA A 317 -18.36 -18.42 -8.75
C ALA A 317 -19.54 -17.63 -9.34
N GLU A 318 -19.94 -16.53 -8.70
CA GLU A 318 -21.07 -15.68 -9.14
C GLU A 318 -20.69 -14.71 -10.26
N ALA A 319 -19.43 -14.27 -10.32
CA ALA A 319 -18.95 -13.42 -11.40
C ALA A 319 -18.89 -14.15 -12.74
N GLY A 320 -18.85 -15.49 -12.74
CA GLY A 320 -18.76 -16.33 -13.94
C GLY A 320 -17.52 -15.99 -14.76
N ASP A 321 -17.68 -15.79 -16.07
CA ASP A 321 -16.60 -15.29 -16.95
C ASP A 321 -16.31 -13.78 -16.77
N TYR A 322 -16.69 -13.20 -15.63
CA TYR A 322 -16.59 -11.77 -15.32
C TYR A 322 -17.38 -10.89 -16.29
N SER A 323 -18.51 -11.37 -16.81
CA SER A 323 -19.36 -10.61 -17.74
C SER A 323 -20.29 -9.58 -17.07
N LEU A 324 -20.14 -9.37 -15.76
CA LEU A 324 -20.94 -8.40 -14.99
C LEU A 324 -20.63 -6.95 -15.40
N SER A 325 -21.63 -6.07 -15.32
CA SER A 325 -21.39 -4.61 -15.33
C SER A 325 -20.59 -4.18 -14.09
N ALA A 326 -20.04 -2.96 -14.11
CA ALA A 326 -19.37 -2.37 -12.95
C ALA A 326 -20.29 -2.35 -11.71
N GLU A 327 -21.51 -1.84 -11.85
CA GLU A 327 -22.51 -1.80 -10.78
C GLU A 327 -22.85 -3.20 -10.22
N ALA A 328 -23.07 -4.19 -11.09
CA ALA A 328 -23.33 -5.56 -10.66
C ALA A 328 -22.10 -6.19 -9.99
N CYS A 329 -20.89 -5.84 -10.42
CA CYS A 329 -19.65 -6.25 -9.78
C CYS A 329 -19.54 -5.68 -8.36
N SER A 330 -19.76 -4.37 -8.19
CA SER A 330 -19.74 -3.70 -6.89
C SER A 330 -20.76 -4.29 -5.90
N GLU A 331 -21.99 -4.56 -6.35
CA GLU A 331 -22.99 -5.22 -5.51
C GLU A 331 -22.62 -6.66 -5.15
N LEU A 332 -22.00 -7.40 -6.07
CA LEU A 332 -21.49 -8.74 -5.79
C LEU A 332 -20.34 -8.72 -4.78
N ILE A 333 -19.43 -7.75 -4.84
CA ILE A 333 -18.37 -7.57 -3.83
C ILE A 333 -19.02 -7.37 -2.46
N LYS A 334 -19.97 -6.44 -2.33
CA LYS A 334 -20.70 -6.20 -1.06
C LYS A 334 -21.40 -7.45 -0.54
N ALA A 335 -22.02 -8.24 -1.43
CA ALA A 335 -22.67 -9.49 -1.06
C ALA A 335 -21.65 -10.52 -0.57
N SER A 336 -20.53 -10.67 -1.29
CA SER A 336 -19.45 -11.61 -0.97
C SER A 336 -18.81 -11.30 0.39
N MET A 337 -18.58 -10.03 0.69
CA MET A 337 -17.97 -9.61 1.97
C MET A 337 -18.78 -10.03 3.20
N LYS A 338 -20.09 -10.30 3.06
CA LYS A 338 -20.95 -10.81 4.15
C LYS A 338 -20.66 -12.27 4.51
N LEU A 339 -19.94 -13.00 3.66
CA LEU A 339 -19.58 -14.40 3.88
C LEU A 339 -18.32 -14.57 4.73
N ALA A 340 -17.62 -13.47 5.03
CA ALA A 340 -16.47 -13.49 5.91
C ALA A 340 -16.85 -14.10 7.26
N LYS A 341 -16.12 -15.13 7.69
CA LYS A 341 -16.34 -15.72 9.01
C LYS A 341 -16.20 -14.62 10.06
N PRO A 342 -17.11 -14.52 11.05
CA PRO A 342 -16.96 -13.54 12.12
C PRO A 342 -15.63 -13.77 12.83
N MET A 343 -14.97 -12.68 13.20
CA MET A 343 -13.78 -12.79 14.04
C MET A 343 -14.18 -13.40 15.38
N PRO A 344 -13.41 -14.34 15.96
CA PRO A 344 -13.46 -14.49 17.39
C PRO A 344 -13.11 -13.11 17.95
N LEU A 345 -14.11 -12.42 18.50
CA LEU A 345 -13.85 -11.19 19.24
C LEU A 345 -12.75 -11.54 20.24
N SER A 346 -11.67 -10.78 20.23
CA SER A 346 -10.69 -10.84 21.31
C SER A 346 -11.49 -10.83 22.62
N PRO A 347 -11.26 -11.78 23.53
CA PRO A 347 -11.93 -11.75 24.82
C PRO A 347 -11.72 -10.34 25.40
N PRO A 348 -12.74 -9.74 26.03
CA PRO A 348 -12.60 -8.42 26.62
C PRO A 348 -11.33 -8.40 27.47
N ALA A 349 -10.52 -7.35 27.30
CA ALA A 349 -9.32 -7.18 28.10
C ALA A 349 -9.70 -7.31 29.60
N PRO A 350 -8.89 -8.06 30.39
CA PRO A 350 -9.21 -8.37 31.79
C PRO A 350 -9.29 -7.14 32.68
#